data_AF-A0A8T6V655-F1
#
_entry.id   AF-A0A8T6V655-F1
#
_cell.length_a   1.000
_cell.length_b   1.000
_cell.length_c   1.000
_cell.angle_alpha   90.00
_cell.angle_beta   90.00
_cell.angle_gamma   90.00
#
_symmetry.space_group_name_H-M   'P 1'
#
loop_
_entity.id
_entity.type
_entity.pdbx_description
1 polymer ?
#
loop_
_entity_poly.entity_id
_entity_poly.type
_entity_poly.pdbx_seq_one_letter_code
_entity_poly.pdbx_strand_id
1 'polypeptide(L)'
;MIEAGIRFYSASNTNTITNNTITNHNYYGILLRSDSTGNCVYRNDVIDNDVNAEDTYGGNAFNSSNIGNYWGDYTGSDTDDDGIGDIPYDISGEGGSKDYLPSIERFGDPCLVVYLFYFFFCFFFPSFFDLAPLVLSYSYIFQLWQDPLIN
;
A
#
# COMPACT_ATOMS: atom_id res chain seq x y z
N MET A 1 -2.73 10.30 23.51
CA MET A 1 -3.65 10.44 22.35
C MET A 1 -3.59 9.13 21.58
N ILE A 2 -4.66 8.72 20.91
CA ILE A 2 -4.56 7.61 19.96
C ILE A 2 -3.90 8.17 18.70
N GLU A 3 -2.74 7.64 18.34
CA GLU A 3 -1.98 8.01 17.16
C GLU A 3 -2.33 7.06 16.01
N ALA A 4 -2.48 7.62 14.82
CA ALA A 4 -2.69 6.83 13.61
C ALA A 4 -2.07 7.58 12.43
N GLY A 5 -1.62 6.85 11.40
CA GLY A 5 -1.18 7.45 10.14
C GLY A 5 -2.31 8.21 9.47
N ILE A 6 -3.43 7.52 9.24
CA ILE A 6 -4.67 8.11 8.73
C ILE A 6 -5.82 7.81 9.69
N ARG A 7 -6.56 8.86 10.07
CA ARG A 7 -7.70 8.72 10.99
C ARG A 7 -8.93 9.46 10.50
N PHE A 8 -10.05 8.74 10.39
CA PHE A 8 -11.38 9.32 10.24
C PHE A 8 -12.15 9.24 11.55
N TYR A 9 -12.82 10.34 11.88
CA TYR A 9 -13.49 10.53 13.16
C TYR A 9 -14.73 11.43 12.99
N SER A 10 -15.72 11.29 13.88
CA SER A 10 -16.96 12.08 13.90
C SER A 10 -17.74 12.07 12.58
N ALA A 11 -18.24 10.90 12.17
CA ALA A 11 -19.08 10.72 10.98
C ALA A 11 -18.41 11.22 9.68
N SER A 12 -17.12 10.94 9.53
CA SER A 12 -16.38 11.22 8.30
C SER A 12 -16.75 10.16 7.25
N ASN A 13 -17.84 10.43 6.53
CA ASN A 13 -18.46 9.47 5.63
C ASN A 13 -18.05 9.69 4.17
N THR A 14 -18.11 8.64 3.35
CA THR A 14 -18.02 8.72 1.88
C THR A 14 -16.74 9.33 1.34
N ASN A 15 -15.60 9.03 1.97
CA ASN A 15 -14.28 9.45 1.51
C ASN A 15 -13.52 8.30 0.84
N THR A 16 -12.44 8.64 0.13
CA THR A 16 -11.55 7.67 -0.51
C THR A 16 -10.11 7.85 0.00
N ILE A 17 -9.49 6.75 0.45
CA ILE A 17 -8.08 6.66 0.82
C ILE A 17 -7.39 5.76 -0.19
N THR A 18 -6.52 6.32 -1.04
CA THR A 18 -5.84 5.57 -2.10
C THR A 18 -4.48 6.14 -2.45
N ASN A 19 -3.56 5.29 -2.92
CA ASN A 19 -2.19 5.60 -3.32
C ASN A 19 -1.34 6.24 -2.20
N ASN A 20 -1.47 5.73 -0.98
CA ASN A 20 -0.64 6.13 0.16
C ASN A 20 0.30 5.01 0.58
N THR A 21 1.48 5.38 1.08
CA THR A 21 2.35 4.48 1.86
C THR A 21 2.21 4.85 3.34
N ILE A 22 1.74 3.89 4.15
CA ILE A 22 1.36 4.08 5.55
C ILE A 22 2.18 3.10 6.39
N THR A 23 3.20 3.59 7.08
CA THR A 23 4.21 2.72 7.69
C THR A 23 4.78 3.25 8.99
N ASN A 24 5.26 2.34 9.85
CA ASN A 24 5.98 2.63 11.08
C ASN A 24 5.16 3.43 12.12
N HIS A 25 3.87 3.12 12.24
CA HIS A 25 3.02 3.68 13.30
C HIS A 25 2.88 2.73 14.49
N ASN A 26 3.18 3.24 15.69
CA ASN A 26 3.16 2.48 16.96
C ASN A 26 1.75 2.13 17.49
N TYR A 27 0.69 2.40 16.73
CA TYR A 27 -0.70 2.13 17.13
C TYR A 27 -1.50 1.70 15.91
N TYR A 28 -1.90 2.63 15.06
CA TYR A 28 -2.76 2.34 13.90
C TYR A 28 -2.16 2.87 12.60
N GLY A 29 -2.14 2.07 11.55
CA GLY A 29 -1.92 2.57 10.19
C GLY A 29 -3.13 3.40 9.74
N ILE A 30 -4.28 2.73 9.62
CA ILE A 30 -5.56 3.33 9.24
C ILE A 30 -6.58 3.11 10.36
N LEU A 31 -7.22 4.17 10.84
CA LEU A 31 -8.27 4.09 11.86
C LEU A 31 -9.56 4.75 11.38
N LEU A 32 -10.62 3.94 11.18
CA LEU A 32 -11.97 4.39 10.85
C LEU A 32 -12.88 4.24 12.08
N ARG A 33 -13.32 5.37 12.64
CA ARG A 33 -14.03 5.39 13.92
C ARG A 33 -15.19 6.38 13.98
N SER A 34 -16.05 6.19 14.97
CA SER A 34 -17.12 7.11 15.37
C SER A 34 -18.09 7.38 14.22
N ASP A 35 -18.80 6.33 13.81
CA ASP A 35 -19.85 6.35 12.78
C ASP A 35 -19.34 6.80 11.39
N SER A 36 -18.03 6.71 11.15
CA SER A 36 -17.42 6.96 9.84
C SER A 36 -17.65 5.76 8.91
N THR A 37 -18.52 5.92 7.93
CA THR A 37 -19.07 4.86 7.07
C THR A 37 -19.05 5.24 5.59
N GLY A 38 -19.17 4.24 4.72
CA GLY A 38 -19.17 4.42 3.27
C GLY A 38 -17.83 4.88 2.72
N ASN A 39 -16.74 4.75 3.47
CA ASN A 39 -15.40 5.09 3.00
C ASN A 39 -14.82 3.94 2.17
N CYS A 40 -14.00 4.27 1.18
CA CYS A 40 -13.31 3.33 0.31
C CYS A 40 -11.79 3.43 0.54
N VAL A 41 -11.14 2.31 0.86
CA VAL A 41 -9.70 2.22 1.14
C VAL A 41 -9.11 1.18 0.20
N TYR A 42 -8.34 1.59 -0.80
CA TYR A 42 -7.75 0.67 -1.79
C TYR A 42 -6.49 1.26 -2.42
N ARG A 43 -5.60 0.41 -2.94
CA ARG A 43 -4.29 0.77 -3.51
C ARG A 43 -3.40 1.55 -2.55
N ASN A 44 -3.36 1.15 -1.29
CA ASN A 44 -2.40 1.67 -0.32
C ASN A 44 -1.38 0.59 0.02
N ASP A 45 -0.16 1.01 0.36
CA ASP A 45 0.86 0.15 0.96
C ASP A 45 0.82 0.36 2.48
N VAL A 46 0.33 -0.61 3.24
CA VAL A 46 0.19 -0.54 4.71
C VAL A 46 1.13 -1.54 5.37
N ILE A 47 2.21 -1.04 5.98
CA ILE A 47 3.40 -1.85 6.29
C ILE A 47 3.96 -1.51 7.67
N ASP A 48 4.28 -2.52 8.48
CA ASP A 48 4.96 -2.33 9.78
C ASP A 48 4.26 -1.33 10.70
N ASN A 49 2.93 -1.46 10.84
CA ASN A 49 2.17 -0.76 11.87
C ASN A 49 1.72 -1.75 12.94
N ASP A 50 1.60 -1.33 14.21
CA ASP A 50 1.16 -2.22 15.30
C ASP A 50 -0.22 -2.83 15.02
N VAL A 51 -1.14 -2.00 14.50
CA VAL A 51 -2.38 -2.43 13.86
C VAL A 51 -2.47 -1.79 12.49
N ASN A 52 -2.42 -2.58 11.42
CA ASN A 52 -2.44 -2.06 10.05
C ASN A 52 -3.70 -1.26 9.72
N ALA A 53 -4.87 -1.80 10.06
CA ALA A 53 -6.14 -1.09 9.93
C ALA A 53 -7.15 -1.53 10.98
N GLU A 54 -7.93 -0.58 11.50
CA GLU A 54 -9.07 -0.83 12.39
C GLU A 54 -10.32 -0.12 11.88
N ASP A 55 -11.42 -0.86 11.73
CA ASP A 55 -12.76 -0.35 11.46
C ASP A 55 -13.69 -0.73 12.61
N THR A 56 -13.96 0.25 13.46
CA THR A 56 -14.73 0.04 14.69
C THR A 56 -16.23 -0.06 14.47
N TYR A 57 -16.76 0.45 13.36
CA TYR A 57 -18.21 0.53 13.13
C TYR A 57 -18.66 -0.31 11.94
N GLY A 58 -17.79 -0.54 10.97
CA GLY A 58 -18.10 -1.25 9.75
C GLY A 58 -18.73 -0.35 8.69
N GLY A 59 -19.17 -0.96 7.59
CA GLY A 59 -19.75 -0.21 6.47
C GLY A 59 -18.73 0.57 5.63
N ASN A 60 -17.44 0.26 5.77
CA ASN A 60 -16.38 0.75 4.90
C ASN A 60 -15.88 -0.38 4.00
N ALA A 61 -15.43 -0.03 2.80
CA ALA A 61 -14.85 -0.97 1.84
C ALA A 61 -13.33 -0.86 1.87
N PHE A 62 -12.64 -1.99 2.07
CA PHE A 62 -11.18 -2.08 2.03
C PHE A 62 -10.64 -2.63 0.70
N ASN A 63 -11.51 -2.68 -0.31
CA ASN A 63 -11.11 -2.93 -1.68
C ASN A 63 -12.03 -2.21 -2.67
N SER A 64 -11.53 -1.98 -3.86
CA SER A 64 -12.32 -1.62 -5.04
C SER A 64 -12.89 -2.88 -5.69
N SER A 65 -13.52 -2.73 -6.87
CA SER A 65 -13.99 -3.88 -7.65
C SER A 65 -12.87 -4.77 -8.19
N ASN A 66 -11.63 -4.25 -8.27
CA ASN A 66 -10.55 -4.90 -9.01
C ASN A 66 -9.29 -5.10 -8.17
N ILE A 67 -9.14 -4.39 -7.04
CA ILE A 67 -7.93 -4.45 -6.21
C ILE A 67 -8.21 -3.88 -4.82
N GLY A 68 -7.53 -4.43 -3.83
CA GLY A 68 -7.48 -3.99 -2.44
C GLY A 68 -6.21 -3.21 -2.13
N ASN A 69 -5.65 -3.44 -0.95
CA ASN A 69 -4.43 -2.82 -0.47
C ASN A 69 -3.33 -3.87 -0.34
N TYR A 70 -2.08 -3.41 -0.32
CA TYR A 70 -0.97 -4.23 0.12
C TYR A 70 -0.87 -4.14 1.64
N TRP A 71 -0.84 -5.29 2.30
CA TRP A 71 -0.69 -5.40 3.76
C TRP A 71 0.63 -6.11 4.05
N GLY A 72 1.53 -5.47 4.80
CA GLY A 72 2.89 -5.98 5.01
C GLY A 72 2.95 -7.32 5.76
N ASP A 73 1.89 -7.68 6.47
CA ASP A 73 1.73 -8.94 7.20
C ASP A 73 0.78 -9.94 6.49
N TYR A 74 0.30 -9.62 5.29
CA TYR A 74 -0.51 -10.55 4.50
C TYR A 74 0.35 -11.72 4.03
N THR A 75 -0.11 -12.93 4.32
CA THR A 75 0.60 -14.19 4.04
C THR A 75 -0.20 -15.15 3.17
N GLY A 76 -1.32 -14.70 2.59
CA GLY A 76 -2.12 -15.51 1.68
C GLY A 76 -1.40 -15.75 0.35
N SER A 77 -1.78 -16.83 -0.32
CA SER A 77 -1.27 -17.18 -1.64
C SER A 77 -2.00 -16.41 -2.74
N ASP A 78 -1.36 -16.37 -3.90
CA ASP A 78 -1.94 -16.05 -5.19
C ASP A 78 -1.64 -17.26 -6.07
N THR A 79 -2.65 -18.10 -6.29
CA THR A 79 -2.49 -19.41 -6.97
C THR A 79 -2.77 -19.35 -8.46
N ASP A 80 -3.41 -18.27 -8.95
CA ASP A 80 -3.67 -18.03 -10.36
C ASP A 80 -2.76 -16.96 -10.98
N ASP A 81 -1.80 -16.44 -10.20
CA ASP A 81 -0.75 -15.49 -10.58
C ASP A 81 -1.33 -14.18 -11.14
N ASP A 82 -2.45 -13.70 -10.59
CA ASP A 82 -3.10 -12.46 -11.03
C ASP A 82 -2.65 -11.21 -10.25
N GLY A 83 -1.82 -11.39 -9.22
CA GLY A 83 -1.30 -10.36 -8.34
C GLY A 83 -2.22 -10.03 -7.15
N ILE A 84 -3.33 -10.77 -6.99
CA ILE A 84 -4.31 -10.62 -5.93
C ILE A 84 -4.29 -11.88 -5.05
N GLY A 85 -4.34 -11.67 -3.74
CA GLY A 85 -4.38 -12.75 -2.79
C GLY A 85 -5.73 -13.49 -2.77
N ASP A 86 -5.67 -14.82 -2.75
CA ASP A 86 -6.82 -15.73 -2.75
C ASP A 86 -7.66 -15.66 -1.46
N ILE A 87 -7.07 -15.19 -0.36
CA ILE A 87 -7.67 -15.17 0.97
C ILE A 87 -7.94 -13.73 1.38
N PRO A 88 -9.17 -13.37 1.78
CA PRO A 88 -9.45 -12.03 2.28
C PRO A 88 -8.57 -11.67 3.49
N TYR A 89 -8.11 -10.42 3.53
CA TYR A 89 -7.41 -9.87 4.69
C TYR A 89 -8.42 -9.27 5.67
N ASP A 90 -8.38 -9.73 6.92
CA ASP A 90 -9.30 -9.29 7.97
C ASP A 90 -8.89 -7.92 8.53
N ILE A 91 -9.84 -6.99 8.61
CA ILE A 91 -9.63 -5.68 9.24
C ILE A 91 -10.01 -5.79 10.71
N SER A 92 -9.13 -5.28 11.59
CA SER A 92 -9.39 -5.30 13.04
C SER A 92 -10.60 -4.44 13.41
N GLY A 93 -11.19 -4.70 14.58
CA GLY A 93 -12.32 -3.94 15.11
C GLY A 93 -13.65 -4.69 15.04
N GLU A 94 -14.71 -4.04 15.53
CA GLU A 94 -16.06 -4.63 15.64
C GLU A 94 -16.86 -4.57 14.33
N GLY A 95 -16.39 -3.81 13.33
CA GLY A 95 -17.08 -3.61 12.06
C GLY A 95 -17.14 -4.84 11.15
N GLY A 96 -16.30 -5.85 11.41
CA GLY A 96 -16.24 -7.08 10.59
C GLY A 96 -15.81 -6.85 9.14
N SER A 97 -15.15 -5.72 8.87
CA SER A 97 -14.68 -5.34 7.54
C SER A 97 -13.54 -6.26 7.08
N LYS A 98 -13.46 -6.50 5.77
CA LYS A 98 -12.41 -7.29 5.14
C LYS A 98 -11.98 -6.63 3.83
N ASP A 99 -10.72 -6.81 3.48
CA ASP A 99 -10.23 -6.60 2.12
C ASP A 99 -10.33 -7.93 1.37
N TYR A 100 -11.19 -8.01 0.36
CA TYR A 100 -11.41 -9.23 -0.41
C TYR A 100 -10.44 -9.40 -1.59
N LEU A 101 -9.63 -8.39 -1.89
CA LEU A 101 -8.72 -8.39 -3.03
C LEU A 101 -7.33 -7.89 -2.60
N PRO A 102 -6.71 -8.44 -1.54
CA PRO A 102 -5.43 -7.95 -1.05
C PRO A 102 -4.37 -8.05 -2.16
N SER A 103 -3.55 -7.01 -2.32
CA SER A 103 -2.48 -7.01 -3.33
C SER A 103 -1.29 -7.82 -2.84
N ILE A 104 -0.75 -8.69 -3.69
CA ILE A 104 0.48 -9.45 -3.40
C ILE A 104 1.72 -8.56 -3.47
N GLU A 105 1.73 -7.62 -4.42
CA GLU A 105 2.84 -6.69 -4.64
C GLU A 105 2.52 -5.30 -4.12
N ARG A 106 3.57 -4.58 -3.72
CA ARG A 106 3.49 -3.17 -3.32
C ARG A 106 3.28 -2.26 -4.53
N PHE A 107 2.54 -1.19 -4.33
CA PHE A 107 2.34 -0.17 -5.37
C PHE A 107 3.51 0.82 -5.48
N GLY A 108 4.20 1.07 -4.37
CA GLY A 108 5.35 1.98 -4.30
C GLY A 108 6.67 1.39 -4.77
N ASP A 109 6.74 0.08 -4.99
CA ASP A 109 7.96 -0.55 -5.50
C ASP A 109 8.14 -0.23 -7.00
N PRO A 110 9.30 0.30 -7.41
CA PRO A 110 9.55 0.54 -8.82
C PRO A 110 9.48 -0.80 -9.55
N CYS A 111 8.51 -0.92 -10.46
CA CYS A 111 8.22 -2.13 -11.21
C CYS A 111 9.52 -2.82 -11.66
N LEU A 112 9.80 -4.00 -11.09
CA LEU A 112 10.99 -4.79 -11.43
C LEU A 112 11.03 -5.09 -12.93
N VAL A 113 9.88 -5.14 -13.61
CA VAL A 113 9.79 -5.30 -15.06
C VAL A 113 10.36 -4.09 -15.79
N VAL A 114 10.09 -2.86 -15.34
CA VAL A 114 10.68 -1.65 -15.95
C VAL A 114 12.18 -1.61 -15.68
N TYR A 115 12.63 -2.01 -14.47
CA TYR A 115 14.05 -2.04 -14.14
C TYR A 115 14.80 -3.13 -14.91
N LEU A 116 14.28 -4.35 -14.98
CA LEU A 116 14.88 -5.45 -15.72
C LEU A 116 14.83 -5.18 -17.23
N PHE A 117 13.74 -4.62 -17.76
CA PHE A 117 13.66 -4.21 -19.16
C PHE A 117 14.65 -3.09 -19.45
N TYR A 118 14.76 -2.09 -18.59
CA TYR A 118 15.74 -1.03 -18.72
C TYR A 118 17.16 -1.56 -18.64
N PHE A 119 17.50 -2.35 -17.62
CA PHE A 119 18.83 -2.96 -17.45
C PHE A 119 19.21 -3.86 -18.64
N PHE A 120 18.28 -4.70 -19.09
CA PHE A 120 18.42 -5.51 -20.30
C PHE A 120 18.69 -4.61 -21.51
N PHE A 121 17.86 -3.58 -21.72
CA PHE A 121 18.02 -2.67 -22.85
C PHE A 121 19.33 -1.87 -22.79
N CYS A 122 19.78 -1.44 -21.60
CA CYS A 122 21.08 -0.79 -21.37
C CYS A 122 22.24 -1.71 -21.77
N PHE A 123 22.15 -2.99 -21.42
CA PHE A 123 23.20 -3.97 -21.67
C PHE A 123 23.28 -4.36 -23.16
N PHE A 124 22.13 -4.47 -23.84
CA PHE A 124 22.06 -4.92 -25.23
C PHE A 124 22.06 -3.80 -26.27
N PHE A 125 21.74 -2.55 -25.91
CA PHE A 125 21.64 -1.41 -26.83
C PHE A 125 22.19 -0.09 -26.26
N PRO A 126 23.51 0.02 -26.02
CA PRO A 126 24.14 1.18 -25.38
C PRO A 126 24.14 2.48 -26.22
N SER A 127 23.73 2.44 -27.49
CA SER A 127 23.76 3.61 -28.39
C SER A 127 22.51 4.51 -28.35
N PHE A 128 21.51 4.21 -27.52
CA PHE A 128 20.25 4.97 -27.44
C PHE A 128 20.20 6.03 -26.32
N PHE A 129 21.34 6.39 -25.72
CA PHE A 129 21.37 7.12 -24.43
C PHE A 129 21.31 8.64 -24.45
N ASP A 130 21.25 9.31 -25.61
CA ASP A 130 21.43 10.76 -25.65
C ASP A 130 20.21 11.63 -25.30
N LEU A 131 19.16 11.10 -24.64
CA LEU A 131 17.95 11.88 -24.30
C LEU A 131 17.33 11.61 -22.90
N ALA A 132 18.12 11.39 -21.85
CA ALA A 132 17.54 11.15 -20.50
C ALA A 132 18.03 12.11 -19.38
N PRO A 133 17.59 13.38 -19.34
CA PRO A 133 17.71 14.19 -18.12
C PRO A 133 16.68 13.83 -17.02
N LEU A 134 15.80 12.83 -17.22
CA LEU A 134 14.72 12.51 -16.26
C LEU A 134 15.00 11.30 -15.33
N VAL A 135 16.12 10.60 -15.49
CA VAL A 135 16.40 9.35 -14.75
C VAL A 135 17.27 9.57 -13.50
N LEU A 136 17.93 10.73 -13.36
CA LEU A 136 18.83 11.02 -12.23
C LEU A 136 18.12 11.36 -10.90
N SER A 137 16.80 11.53 -10.88
CA SER A 137 16.06 11.69 -9.62
C SER A 137 15.79 10.35 -8.92
N TYR A 138 15.74 9.23 -9.66
CA TYR A 138 15.38 7.92 -9.11
C TYR A 138 16.55 7.21 -8.42
N SER A 139 17.79 7.41 -8.88
CA SER A 139 18.99 6.88 -8.21
C SER A 139 19.24 7.54 -6.84
N TYR A 140 18.86 8.81 -6.68
CA TYR A 140 19.00 9.53 -5.41
C TYR A 140 18.01 9.05 -4.34
N ILE A 141 16.80 8.62 -4.75
CA ILE A 141 15.79 8.06 -3.85
C ILE A 141 16.22 6.67 -3.36
N PHE A 142 16.80 5.83 -4.23
CA PHE A 142 17.27 4.50 -3.85
C PHE A 142 18.41 4.53 -2.81
N GLN A 143 19.23 5.58 -2.81
CA GLN A 143 20.31 5.76 -1.84
C GLN A 143 19.81 6.18 -0.45
N LEU A 144 18.59 6.74 -0.34
CA LEU A 144 17.95 7.07 0.93
C LEU A 144 17.23 5.86 1.57
N TRP A 145 16.90 4.83 0.81
CA TRP A 145 16.26 3.60 1.31
C TRP A 145 17.25 2.49 1.70
N GLN A 146 18.53 2.63 1.38
CA GLN A 146 19.59 1.70 1.80
C GLN A 146 20.41 2.17 3.00
N ASP A 147 20.13 3.33 3.57
CA ASP A 147 20.88 3.82 4.75
C ASP A 147 20.26 3.28 6.04
N PRO A 148 20.91 2.38 6.80
CA PRO A 148 20.39 1.89 8.07
C PRO A 148 20.55 2.91 9.22
N LEU A 149 20.85 4.18 8.92
CA LEU A 149 21.19 5.19 9.91
C LEU A 149 20.52 6.53 9.62
N ILE A 150 19.23 6.64 9.95
CA ILE A 150 18.65 7.92 10.36
C ILE A 150 18.07 7.71 11.76
N ASN A 151 18.68 8.41 12.72
CA ASN A 151 18.38 8.41 14.16
C ASN A 151 16.92 8.75 14.49
#